data_AF-A0AFR3-F1
#
_entry.id   AF-A0AFR3-F1
#
_cell.length_a   1.000
_cell.length_b   1.000
_cell.length_c   1.000
_cell.angle_alpha   90.00
_cell.angle_beta   90.00
_cell.angle_gamma   90.00
#
_symmetry.space_group_name_H-M   'P 1'
#
loop_
_entity.id
_entity.type
_entity.pdbx_description
1 polymer ?
#
loop_
_entity_poly.entity_id
_entity_poly.type
_entity_poly.pdbx_seq_one_letter_code
_entity_poly.pdbx_strand_id
1 'polypeptide(L)'
;MTNEFFNTLLLIIALLLAFFIAVLAILAGIRHFLSKDAVPLERIRRYQSWLNRYQLNPETTSFLVIISATFLICIFTVQIAVIPFPFTLLIFWSSWLFQLFSFWKKIRVPQKMKIEVIRIIGLLLITALYFAGYFAINALHLFITQIADLPLIEQAGLRIYFVVYSLLVAIISLFLWQRIYAKMLNQ
;
A
#
# COMPACT_ATOMS: atom_id res chain seq x y z
N MET A 1 9.98 -10.30 -30.91
CA MET A 1 9.76 -9.19 -29.97
C MET A 1 8.37 -9.20 -29.32
N THR A 2 7.28 -9.57 -30.01
CA THR A 2 5.93 -9.67 -29.40
C THR A 2 5.80 -10.76 -28.33
N ASN A 3 6.44 -11.93 -28.51
CA ASN A 3 6.31 -13.05 -27.57
C ASN A 3 6.90 -12.79 -26.17
N GLU A 4 8.05 -12.09 -26.07
CA GLU A 4 8.65 -11.77 -24.76
C GLU A 4 7.85 -10.71 -24.01
N PHE A 5 7.30 -9.72 -24.71
CA PHE A 5 6.40 -8.73 -24.11
C PHE A 5 5.13 -9.39 -23.56
N PHE A 6 4.48 -10.26 -24.36
CA PHE A 6 3.30 -10.99 -23.91
C PHE A 6 3.61 -11.92 -22.74
N ASN A 7 4.72 -12.66 -22.78
CA ASN A 7 5.12 -13.53 -21.67
C ASN A 7 5.40 -12.74 -20.39
N THR A 8 6.09 -11.61 -20.50
CA THR A 8 6.36 -10.73 -19.35
C THR A 8 5.07 -10.15 -18.79
N LEU A 9 4.15 -9.72 -19.66
CA LEU A 9 2.84 -9.19 -19.28
C LEU A 9 1.95 -10.26 -18.62
N LEU A 10 1.96 -11.50 -19.15
CA LEU A 10 1.23 -12.63 -18.57
C LEU A 10 1.80 -13.03 -17.20
N LEU A 11 3.13 -12.99 -17.07
CA LEU A 11 3.81 -13.24 -15.80
C LEU A 11 3.47 -12.16 -14.76
N ILE A 12 3.37 -10.89 -15.17
CA ILE A 12 2.93 -9.78 -14.32
C ILE A 12 1.46 -9.94 -13.91
N ILE A 13 0.57 -10.26 -14.85
CA ILE A 13 -0.85 -10.51 -14.56
C ILE A 13 -0.99 -11.69 -13.59
N ALA A 14 -0.24 -12.76 -13.81
CA ALA A 14 -0.21 -13.92 -12.93
C ALA A 14 0.34 -13.56 -11.54
N LEU A 15 1.38 -12.72 -11.45
CA LEU A 15 1.93 -12.26 -10.18
C LEU A 15 0.92 -11.40 -9.41
N LEU A 16 0.24 -10.47 -10.10
CA LEU A 16 -0.81 -9.63 -9.55
C LEU A 16 -2.02 -10.46 -9.08
N LEU A 17 -2.45 -11.46 -9.86
CA LEU A 17 -3.52 -12.38 -9.50
C LEU A 17 -3.14 -13.24 -8.30
N ALA A 18 -1.96 -13.86 -8.33
CA ALA A 18 -1.46 -14.69 -7.23
C ALA A 18 -1.36 -13.86 -5.94
N PHE A 19 -0.91 -12.62 -6.05
CA PHE A 19 -0.88 -11.68 -4.93
C PHE A 19 -2.26 -11.32 -4.42
N PHE A 20 -3.21 -10.96 -5.30
CA PHE A 20 -4.59 -10.68 -4.88
C PHE A 20 -5.22 -11.88 -4.19
N ILE A 21 -4.96 -13.08 -4.71
CA ILE A 21 -5.41 -14.35 -4.11
C ILE A 21 -4.74 -14.57 -2.76
N ALA A 22 -3.44 -14.31 -2.61
CA ALA A 22 -2.74 -14.44 -1.34
C ALA A 22 -3.26 -13.45 -0.29
N VAL A 23 -3.49 -12.19 -0.66
CA VAL A 23 -4.09 -11.18 0.22
C VAL A 23 -5.51 -11.58 0.60
N LEU A 24 -6.32 -12.07 -0.36
CA LEU A 24 -7.66 -12.59 -0.09
C LEU A 24 -7.62 -13.81 0.84
N ALA A 25 -6.66 -14.72 0.67
CA ALA A 25 -6.49 -15.90 1.52
C ALA A 25 -6.06 -15.51 2.94
N ILE A 26 -5.17 -14.53 3.09
CA ILE A 26 -4.79 -13.98 4.40
C ILE A 26 -5.98 -13.32 5.07
N LEU A 27 -6.73 -12.49 4.33
CA LEU A 27 -7.95 -11.84 4.85
C LEU A 27 -9.03 -12.86 5.22
N ALA A 28 -9.22 -13.91 4.40
CA ALA A 28 -10.13 -15.00 4.69
C ALA A 28 -9.68 -15.81 5.90
N GLY A 29 -8.38 -16.07 6.04
CA GLY A 29 -7.78 -16.75 7.19
C GLY A 29 -7.95 -15.95 8.49
N ILE A 30 -7.67 -14.65 8.46
CA ILE A 30 -7.92 -13.73 9.57
C ILE A 30 -9.40 -13.74 9.94
N ARG A 31 -10.31 -13.64 8.95
CA ARG A 31 -11.76 -13.69 9.17
C ARG A 31 -12.21 -15.01 9.79
N HIS A 32 -11.70 -16.13 9.28
CA HIS A 32 -12.02 -17.48 9.78
C HIS A 32 -11.51 -17.69 11.20
N PHE A 33 -10.28 -17.27 11.49
CA PHE A 33 -9.68 -17.32 12.82
C PHE A 33 -10.48 -16.47 13.83
N LEU A 34 -10.86 -15.25 13.44
CA LEU A 34 -11.70 -14.38 14.27
C LEU A 34 -13.12 -14.92 14.47
N SER A 35 -13.64 -15.77 13.57
CA SER A 35 -14.98 -16.38 13.69
C SER A 35 -15.03 -17.69 14.49
N LYS A 36 -13.88 -18.30 14.81
CA LYS A 36 -13.81 -19.63 15.44
C LYS A 36 -13.88 -19.64 16.97
N ASP A 37 -13.66 -18.51 17.65
CA ASP A 37 -13.66 -18.45 19.11
C ASP A 37 -15.05 -18.12 19.67
N ALA A 38 -15.67 -19.11 20.31
CA ALA A 38 -16.97 -19.04 21.01
C ALA A 38 -16.96 -18.19 22.31
N VAL A 39 -16.12 -17.16 22.38
CA VAL A 39 -16.16 -16.10 23.40
C VAL A 39 -16.30 -14.75 22.70
N PRO A 40 -17.44 -14.46 22.05
CA PRO A 40 -17.47 -13.44 21.01
C PRO A 40 -17.50 -12.04 21.63
N LEU A 41 -18.33 -11.81 22.64
CA LEU A 41 -18.71 -10.45 23.02
C LEU A 41 -17.62 -9.65 23.71
N GLU A 42 -16.87 -10.22 24.65
CA GLU A 42 -15.83 -9.44 25.35
C GLU A 42 -14.58 -9.20 24.50
N ARG A 43 -14.12 -10.20 23.72
CA ARG A 43 -13.00 -10.00 22.78
C ARG A 43 -13.39 -9.10 21.63
N ILE A 44 -14.58 -9.26 21.02
CA ILE A 44 -15.07 -8.35 19.98
C ILE A 44 -15.25 -6.95 20.57
N ARG A 45 -15.72 -6.78 21.81
CA ARG A 45 -15.84 -5.46 22.44
C ARG A 45 -14.49 -4.84 22.77
N ARG A 46 -13.50 -5.63 23.20
CA ARG A 46 -12.12 -5.17 23.40
C ARG A 46 -11.47 -4.80 22.06
N TYR A 47 -11.67 -5.63 21.04
CA TYR A 47 -11.22 -5.41 19.66
C TYR A 47 -11.93 -4.21 19.02
N GLN A 48 -13.24 -4.01 19.23
CA GLN A 48 -14.00 -2.83 18.84
C GLN A 48 -13.56 -1.59 19.62
N SER A 49 -13.25 -1.71 20.91
CA SER A 49 -12.70 -0.58 21.69
C SER A 49 -11.29 -0.21 21.22
N TRP A 50 -10.53 -1.18 20.72
CA TRP A 50 -9.21 -0.98 20.12
C TRP A 50 -9.35 -0.40 18.70
N LEU A 51 -10.26 -0.93 17.88
CA LEU A 51 -10.66 -0.42 16.56
C LEU A 51 -11.11 1.05 16.66
N ASN A 52 -11.98 1.35 17.62
CA ASN A 52 -12.48 2.71 17.87
C ASN A 52 -11.38 3.63 18.44
N ARG A 53 -10.50 3.12 19.30
CA ARG A 53 -9.33 3.89 19.81
C ARG A 53 -8.33 4.23 18.70
N TYR A 54 -8.12 3.34 17.73
CA TYR A 54 -7.21 3.54 16.61
C TYR A 54 -7.91 4.04 15.33
N GLN A 55 -9.21 4.34 15.40
CA GLN A 55 -10.04 4.80 14.27
C GLN A 55 -9.96 3.91 13.02
N LEU A 56 -9.75 2.61 13.22
CA LEU A 56 -9.60 1.61 12.16
C LEU A 56 -10.99 1.16 11.68
N ASN A 57 -11.73 2.03 10.98
CA ASN A 57 -12.95 1.58 10.31
C ASN A 57 -12.64 0.43 9.32
N PRO A 58 -13.60 -0.46 9.01
CA PRO A 58 -13.39 -1.55 8.06
C PRO A 58 -12.85 -1.08 6.70
N GLU A 59 -13.32 0.09 6.26
CA GLU A 59 -12.81 0.79 5.07
C GLU A 59 -11.33 1.17 5.23
N THR A 60 -10.94 1.83 6.33
CA THR A 60 -9.54 2.21 6.62
C THR A 60 -8.62 1.00 6.69
N THR A 61 -9.04 -0.08 7.33
CA THR A 61 -8.26 -1.33 7.42
C THR A 61 -8.07 -1.95 6.04
N SER A 62 -9.12 -1.96 5.21
CA SER A 62 -9.04 -2.48 3.83
C SER A 62 -8.06 -1.67 2.99
N PHE A 63 -8.10 -0.33 3.10
CA PHE A 63 -7.12 0.53 2.43
C PHE A 63 -5.70 0.30 2.93
N LEU A 64 -5.49 0.19 4.25
CA LEU A 64 -4.16 -0.09 4.80
C LEU A 64 -3.58 -1.41 4.29
N VAL A 65 -4.40 -2.46 4.21
CA VAL A 65 -3.98 -3.74 3.64
C VAL A 65 -3.59 -3.59 2.18
N ILE A 66 -4.41 -2.93 1.36
CA ILE A 66 -4.10 -2.72 -0.06
C ILE A 66 -2.81 -1.91 -0.21
N ILE A 67 -2.69 -0.76 0.47
CA ILE A 67 -1.54 0.14 0.35
C ILE A 67 -0.26 -0.53 0.84
N SER A 68 -0.29 -1.21 2.00
CA SER A 68 0.88 -1.92 2.54
C SER A 68 1.35 -3.02 1.60
N ALA A 69 0.41 -3.78 1.03
CA ALA A 69 0.72 -4.86 0.13
C ALA A 69 1.25 -4.32 -1.22
N THR A 70 0.69 -3.22 -1.75
CA THR A 70 1.24 -2.52 -2.93
C THR A 70 2.67 -2.02 -2.68
N PHE A 71 2.95 -1.42 -1.52
CA PHE A 71 4.30 -0.98 -1.16
C PHE A 71 5.28 -2.14 -1.10
N LEU A 72 4.89 -3.27 -0.49
CA LEU A 72 5.74 -4.46 -0.44
C LEU A 72 6.10 -4.94 -1.84
N ILE A 73 5.11 -5.06 -2.75
CA ILE A 73 5.38 -5.42 -4.14
C ILE A 73 6.38 -4.44 -4.75
N CYS A 74 6.14 -3.13 -4.62
CA CYS A 74 7.01 -2.12 -5.21
C CYS A 74 8.46 -2.24 -4.71
N ILE A 75 8.65 -2.46 -3.40
CA ILE A 75 9.99 -2.65 -2.82
C ILE A 75 10.69 -3.86 -3.43
N PHE A 76 9.98 -4.98 -3.61
CA PHE A 76 10.55 -6.20 -4.19
C PHE A 76 10.77 -6.09 -5.70
N THR A 77 9.82 -5.53 -6.46
CA THR A 77 9.94 -5.42 -7.92
C THR A 77 11.11 -4.52 -8.32
N VAL A 78 11.39 -3.46 -7.55
CA VAL A 78 12.55 -2.58 -7.79
C VAL A 78 13.88 -3.33 -7.62
N GLN A 79 13.95 -4.39 -6.79
CA GLN A 79 15.18 -5.18 -6.64
C GLN A 79 15.48 -6.06 -7.87
N ILE A 80 14.47 -6.33 -8.70
CA ILE A 80 14.58 -7.24 -9.84
C ILE A 80 14.90 -6.42 -11.08
N ALA A 81 16.17 -6.38 -11.47
CA ALA A 81 16.65 -5.57 -12.60
C ALA A 81 15.96 -5.89 -13.94
N VAL A 82 15.46 -7.12 -14.10
CA VAL A 82 14.73 -7.55 -15.31
C VAL A 82 13.36 -6.87 -15.42
N ILE A 83 12.75 -6.43 -14.31
CA ILE A 83 11.44 -5.78 -14.32
C ILE A 83 11.62 -4.30 -14.67
N PRO A 84 11.02 -3.81 -15.78
CA PRO A 84 11.14 -2.40 -16.12
C PRO A 84 10.49 -1.51 -15.05
N PHE A 85 11.21 -0.47 -14.65
CA PHE A 85 10.76 0.48 -13.62
C PHE A 85 9.36 1.08 -13.85
N PRO A 86 8.92 1.39 -15.09
CA PRO A 86 7.55 1.86 -15.34
C PRO A 86 6.45 0.93 -14.80
N PHE A 87 6.69 -0.38 -14.72
CA PHE A 87 5.71 -1.31 -14.16
C PHE A 87 5.58 -1.19 -12.64
N THR A 88 6.70 -0.99 -11.94
CA THR A 88 6.67 -0.68 -10.50
C THR A 88 5.86 0.59 -10.26
N LEU A 89 6.06 1.62 -11.09
CA LEU A 89 5.32 2.87 -10.98
C LEU A 89 3.81 2.68 -11.21
N LEU A 90 3.42 1.89 -12.21
CA LEU A 90 2.01 1.56 -12.45
C LEU A 90 1.37 0.87 -11.24
N ILE A 91 2.06 -0.11 -10.65
CA ILE A 91 1.60 -0.81 -9.44
C ILE A 91 1.44 0.18 -8.30
N PHE A 92 2.44 1.04 -8.06
CA PHE A 92 2.40 2.06 -7.02
C PHE A 92 1.18 2.99 -7.16
N TRP A 93 0.98 3.58 -8.34
CA TRP A 93 -0.11 4.51 -8.62
C TRP A 93 -1.51 3.86 -8.63
N SER A 94 -1.59 2.55 -8.84
CA SER A 94 -2.87 1.83 -8.78
C SER A 94 -3.56 1.98 -7.42
N SER A 95 -2.80 1.94 -6.32
CA SER A 95 -3.34 2.12 -4.96
C SER A 95 -3.85 3.55 -4.69
N TRP A 96 -3.24 4.55 -5.31
CA TRP A 96 -3.71 5.94 -5.25
C TRP A 96 -5.05 6.12 -6.00
N LEU A 97 -5.22 5.46 -7.15
CA LEU A 97 -6.48 5.52 -7.90
C LEU A 97 -7.65 4.99 -7.07
N PHE A 98 -7.47 3.89 -6.32
CA PHE A 98 -8.50 3.38 -5.41
C PHE A 98 -8.94 4.43 -4.37
N GLN A 99 -8.00 5.24 -3.89
CA GLN A 99 -8.29 6.34 -2.97
C GLN A 99 -9.16 7.42 -3.63
N LEU A 100 -8.84 7.79 -4.87
CA LEU A 100 -9.60 8.77 -5.65
C LEU A 100 -11.04 8.30 -5.88
N PHE A 101 -11.23 7.02 -6.21
CA PHE A 101 -12.55 6.43 -6.42
C PHE A 101 -13.40 6.43 -5.14
N SER A 102 -12.83 6.07 -3.97
CA SER A 102 -13.56 6.17 -2.70
C SER A 102 -13.91 7.61 -2.34
N PHE A 103 -12.98 8.54 -2.55
CA PHE A 103 -13.24 9.96 -2.32
C PHE A 103 -14.36 10.51 -3.20
N TRP A 104 -14.37 10.15 -4.48
CA TRP A 104 -15.41 10.57 -5.42
C TRP A 104 -16.80 10.07 -5.00
N LYS A 105 -16.89 8.85 -4.46
CA LYS A 105 -18.14 8.32 -3.89
C LYS A 105 -18.62 9.14 -2.69
N LYS A 106 -17.70 9.67 -1.88
CA LYS A 106 -18.02 10.47 -0.68
C LYS A 106 -18.43 11.91 -0.99
N ILE A 107 -17.98 12.50 -2.11
CA ILE A 107 -18.36 13.86 -2.56
C ILE A 107 -19.76 13.92 -3.16
N ARG A 108 -20.28 12.82 -3.73
CA ARG A 108 -21.63 12.80 -4.33
C ARG A 108 -22.75 13.14 -3.35
N VAL A 109 -22.50 13.04 -2.05
CA VAL A 109 -23.45 13.44 -1.02
C VAL A 109 -23.10 14.86 -0.57
N PRO A 110 -23.97 15.86 -0.79
CA PRO A 110 -23.70 17.23 -0.40
C PRO A 110 -23.54 17.35 1.11
N GLN A 111 -22.50 18.04 1.56
CA GLN A 111 -22.18 18.23 2.98
C GLN A 111 -21.98 19.71 3.32
N LYS A 112 -21.78 20.01 4.62
CA LYS A 112 -21.42 21.36 5.04
C LYS A 112 -20.06 21.72 4.45
N MET A 113 -19.92 22.92 3.87
CA MET A 113 -18.68 23.44 3.27
C MET A 113 -17.42 23.21 4.12
N LYS A 114 -17.51 23.35 5.45
CA LYS A 114 -16.38 23.09 6.36
C LYS A 114 -15.84 21.66 6.27
N ILE A 115 -16.73 20.66 6.11
CA ILE A 115 -16.37 19.24 6.01
C ILE A 115 -15.75 18.96 4.64
N GLU A 116 -16.31 19.55 3.58
CA GLU A 116 -15.75 19.43 2.22
C GLU A 116 -14.34 19.99 2.12
N VAL A 117 -14.08 21.17 2.72
CA VAL A 117 -12.73 21.76 2.76
C VAL A 117 -11.74 20.86 3.49
N ILE A 118 -12.11 20.32 4.66
CA ILE A 118 -11.25 19.38 5.42
C ILE A 118 -10.96 18.12 4.60
N ARG A 119 -11.96 17.58 3.91
CA ARG A 119 -11.84 16.41 3.04
C ARG A 119 -10.90 16.64 1.85
N ILE A 120 -11.00 17.80 1.21
CA ILE A 120 -10.09 18.19 0.11
C ILE A 120 -8.65 18.34 0.62
N ILE A 121 -8.44 18.98 1.77
CA ILE A 121 -7.11 19.09 2.39
C ILE A 121 -6.55 17.69 2.72
N GLY A 122 -7.39 16.80 3.25
CA GLY A 122 -7.01 15.41 3.51
C GLY A 122 -6.58 14.67 2.25
N LEU A 123 -7.30 14.84 1.14
CA LEU A 123 -6.91 14.25 -0.15
C LEU A 123 -5.59 14.82 -0.66
N LEU A 124 -5.37 16.13 -0.55
CA LEU A 124 -4.12 16.77 -0.96
C LEU A 124 -2.93 16.24 -0.15
N LEU A 125 -3.08 16.09 1.17
CA LEU A 125 -2.03 15.54 2.04
C LEU A 125 -1.72 14.08 1.70
N ILE A 126 -2.74 13.25 1.45
CA ILE A 126 -2.51 11.87 0.99
C ILE A 126 -1.80 11.88 -0.37
N THR A 127 -2.22 12.72 -1.29
CA THR A 127 -1.60 12.81 -2.61
C THR A 127 -0.14 13.25 -2.51
N ALA A 128 0.18 14.22 -1.66
CA ALA A 128 1.56 14.62 -1.37
C ALA A 128 2.40 13.46 -0.81
N LEU A 129 1.81 12.63 0.06
CA LEU A 129 2.45 11.42 0.60
C LEU A 129 2.73 10.39 -0.51
N TYR A 130 1.82 10.25 -1.48
CA TYR A 130 2.04 9.42 -2.67
C TYR A 130 3.16 9.97 -3.58
N PHE A 131 3.23 11.27 -3.80
CA PHE A 131 4.35 11.87 -4.54
C PHE A 131 5.68 11.66 -3.81
N ALA A 132 5.73 11.81 -2.48
CA ALA A 132 6.92 11.49 -1.70
C ALA A 132 7.32 10.02 -1.86
N GLY A 133 6.36 9.10 -1.82
CA GLY A 133 6.59 7.68 -2.09
C GLY A 133 7.12 7.40 -3.49
N TYR A 134 6.59 8.08 -4.51
CA TYR A 134 7.09 8.00 -5.89
C TYR A 134 8.57 8.41 -5.98
N PHE A 135 8.93 9.56 -5.40
CA PHE A 135 10.33 10.01 -5.40
C PHE A 135 11.25 9.04 -4.65
N ALA A 136 10.78 8.48 -3.54
CA ALA A 136 11.53 7.48 -2.77
C ALA A 136 11.76 6.19 -3.57
N ILE A 137 10.74 5.66 -4.26
CA ILE A 137 10.83 4.47 -5.12
C ILE A 137 11.77 4.74 -6.30
N ASN A 138 11.73 5.94 -6.89
CA ASN A 138 12.63 6.34 -7.97
C ASN A 138 14.08 6.46 -7.49
N ALA A 139 14.32 7.07 -6.33
CA ALA A 139 15.65 7.13 -5.73
C ALA A 139 16.19 5.72 -5.44
N LEU A 140 15.36 4.85 -4.86
CA LEU A 140 15.71 3.45 -4.61
C LEU A 140 16.11 2.72 -5.90
N HIS A 141 15.36 2.91 -6.99
CA HIS A 141 15.69 2.34 -8.28
C HIS A 141 17.05 2.83 -8.81
N LEU A 142 17.32 4.14 -8.73
CA LEU A 142 18.62 4.72 -9.13
C LEU A 142 19.78 4.18 -8.30
N PHE A 143 19.60 4.01 -6.98
CA PHE A 143 20.63 3.40 -6.14
C PHE A 143 20.88 1.93 -6.51
N ILE A 144 19.81 1.17 -6.81
CA ILE A 144 19.93 -0.24 -7.18
C ILE A 144 20.62 -0.43 -8.54
N THR A 145 20.39 0.47 -9.49
CA THR A 145 21.09 0.42 -10.78
C THR A 145 22.57 0.80 -10.63
N GLN A 146 22.92 1.71 -9.72
CA GLN A 146 24.32 2.09 -9.46
C GLN A 146 25.13 1.01 -8.73
N ILE A 147 24.50 0.20 -7.88
CA ILE A 147 25.16 -0.94 -7.20
C ILE A 147 25.18 -2.21 -8.07
N ALA A 148 24.75 -2.14 -9.33
CA ALA A 148 24.77 -3.28 -10.25
C ALA A 148 26.21 -3.73 -10.57
N ASP A 149 27.15 -2.78 -10.58
CA ASP A 149 28.55 -3.00 -10.95
C ASP A 149 29.44 -3.45 -9.78
N LEU A 150 28.89 -3.55 -8.57
CA LEU A 150 29.62 -3.96 -7.37
C LEU A 150 29.77 -5.49 -7.27
N PRO A 151 30.78 -5.98 -6.51
CA PRO A 151 30.91 -7.39 -6.17
C PRO A 151 29.64 -7.95 -5.52
N LEU A 152 29.31 -9.21 -5.83
CA LEU A 152 28.03 -9.85 -5.47
C LEU A 152 27.71 -9.78 -3.96
N ILE A 153 28.73 -9.91 -3.10
CA ILE A 153 28.58 -9.86 -1.63
C ILE A 153 28.22 -8.45 -1.16
N GLU A 154 28.87 -7.42 -1.70
CA GLU A 154 28.59 -6.02 -1.38
C GLU A 154 27.22 -5.60 -1.91
N GLN A 155 26.87 -6.07 -3.12
CA GLN A 155 25.55 -5.88 -3.71
C GLN A 155 24.44 -6.49 -2.84
N ALA A 156 24.63 -7.72 -2.33
CA ALA A 156 23.66 -8.37 -1.45
C ALA A 156 23.47 -7.60 -0.14
N GLY A 157 24.56 -7.16 0.49
CA GLY A 157 24.51 -6.36 1.72
C GLY A 157 23.74 -5.04 1.54
N LEU A 158 24.05 -4.30 0.47
CA LEU A 158 23.39 -3.03 0.17
C LEU A 158 21.90 -3.21 -0.18
N ARG A 159 21.54 -4.25 -0.96
CA ARG A 159 20.13 -4.55 -1.28
C ARG A 159 19.32 -4.88 -0.03
N ILE A 160 19.85 -5.70 0.89
CA ILE A 160 19.18 -6.01 2.16
C ILE A 160 18.99 -4.74 2.99
N TYR A 161 20.04 -3.92 3.10
CA TYR A 161 19.97 -2.64 3.80
C TYR A 161 18.87 -1.73 3.24
N PHE A 162 18.82 -1.57 1.92
CA PHE A 162 17.80 -0.74 1.26
C PHE A 162 16.38 -1.30 1.44
N VAL A 163 16.19 -2.61 1.42
CA VAL A 163 14.88 -3.23 1.70
C VAL A 163 14.44 -2.93 3.13
N VAL A 164 15.31 -3.14 4.13
CA VAL A 164 14.99 -2.87 5.54
C VAL A 164 14.68 -1.39 5.77
N TYR A 165 15.50 -0.49 5.22
CA TYR A 165 15.27 0.95 5.33
C TYR A 165 13.94 1.37 4.67
N SER A 166 13.65 0.83 3.49
CA SER A 166 12.39 1.12 2.78
C SER A 166 11.17 0.64 3.56
N LEU A 167 11.26 -0.51 4.23
CA LEU A 167 10.19 -1.01 5.10
C LEU A 167 9.93 -0.08 6.29
N LEU A 168 10.98 0.43 6.93
CA LEU A 168 10.83 1.38 8.04
C LEU A 168 10.13 2.68 7.59
N VAL A 169 10.56 3.23 6.45
CA VAL A 169 9.94 4.43 5.87
C VAL A 169 8.48 4.17 5.45
N ALA A 170 8.19 2.99 4.88
CA ALA A 170 6.84 2.60 4.52
C ALA A 170 5.91 2.51 5.75
N ILE A 171 6.38 1.97 6.88
CA ILE A 171 5.60 1.90 8.13
C ILE A 171 5.24 3.32 8.63
N ILE A 172 6.20 4.24 8.65
CA ILE A 172 5.96 5.64 9.06
C ILE A 172 4.95 6.29 8.11
N SER A 173 5.10 6.06 6.81
CA SER A 173 4.22 6.63 5.78
C SER A 173 2.78 6.11 5.92
N LEU A 174 2.62 4.80 6.17
CA LEU A 174 1.32 4.18 6.45
C LEU A 174 0.65 4.75 7.71
N PHE A 175 1.44 4.99 8.76
CA PHE A 175 0.94 5.60 9.99
C PHE A 175 0.44 7.04 9.76
N LEU A 176 1.22 7.86 9.04
CA LEU A 176 0.82 9.22 8.66
C LEU A 176 -0.44 9.19 7.79
N TRP A 177 -0.48 8.31 6.79
CA TRP A 177 -1.64 8.09 5.94
C TRP A 177 -2.89 7.76 6.74
N GLN A 178 -2.80 6.80 7.68
CA GLN A 178 -3.93 6.40 8.54
C GLN A 178 -4.47 7.59 9.32
N ARG A 179 -3.57 8.41 9.90
CA ARG A 179 -3.96 9.59 10.67
C ARG A 179 -4.68 10.63 9.82
N ILE A 180 -4.18 10.90 8.62
CA ILE A 180 -4.82 11.85 7.69
C ILE A 180 -6.18 11.31 7.28
N TYR A 181 -6.26 10.03 6.91
CA TYR A 181 -7.50 9.39 6.48
C TYR A 181 -8.58 9.45 7.56
N ALA A 182 -8.26 9.00 8.77
CA ALA A 182 -9.21 8.91 9.86
C ALA A 182 -9.70 10.29 10.34
N LYS A 183 -8.81 11.29 10.37
CA LYS A 183 -9.16 12.64 10.84
C LYS A 183 -9.80 13.54 9.80
N MET A 184 -9.49 13.36 8.52
CA MET A 184 -9.87 14.35 7.50
C MET A 184 -10.80 13.79 6.42
N LEU A 185 -10.77 12.48 6.16
CA LEU A 185 -11.51 11.85 5.04
C LEU A 185 -12.64 10.93 5.49
N ASN A 186 -12.67 10.55 6.77
CA ASN A 186 -13.64 9.64 7.35
C ASN A 186 -14.61 10.32 8.34
N GLN A 187 -14.59 11.66 8.40
CA GLN A 187 -15.60 12.50 9.08
C GLN A 187 -16.83 12.65 8.20
#